data_AF-A0AAD5CY17-F1
#
_entry.id   AF-A0AAD5CY17-F1
#
_cell.length_a   1.000
_cell.length_b   1.000
_cell.length_c   1.000
_cell.angle_alpha   90.00
_cell.angle_beta   90.00
_cell.angle_gamma   90.00
#
_symmetry.space_group_name_H-M   'P 1'
#
loop_
_entity.id
_entity.type
_entity.pdbx_description
1 polymer ?
#
loop_
_entity_poly.entity_id
_entity_poly.type
_entity_poly.pdbx_seq_one_letter_code
_entity_poly.pdbx_strand_id
1 'polypeptide(L)'
;MVNRSVAFSAFLVILFVLAISDLASVRGELCEKASKTWSGNCGNTGHCDNQCKSWEGAAHGACHVRQGKHMCFCYFKCKKAEKLAQDKLKAGNLATEKLNAENLARDAKKVVPDVEHP
;
A
#
# COMPACT_ATOMS: atom_id res chain seq x y z
N MET A 1 8.37 -38.06 7.44
CA MET A 1 7.13 -38.18 6.64
C MET A 1 6.36 -36.88 6.74
N VAL A 2 6.44 -36.03 5.71
CA VAL A 2 5.58 -34.84 5.64
C VAL A 2 4.19 -35.36 5.26
N ASN A 3 3.20 -35.13 6.12
CA ASN A 3 1.82 -35.50 5.81
C ASN A 3 1.43 -34.80 4.50
N ARG A 4 1.02 -35.56 3.47
CA ARG A 4 0.62 -35.02 2.15
C ARG A 4 -0.36 -33.86 2.26
N SER A 5 -1.23 -33.88 3.27
CA SER A 5 -2.17 -32.80 3.60
C SER A 5 -1.47 -31.51 4.07
N VAL A 6 -0.44 -31.62 4.92
CA VAL A 6 0.34 -30.47 5.42
C VAL A 6 1.17 -29.84 4.31
N ALA A 7 1.77 -30.66 3.44
CA ALA A 7 2.49 -30.18 2.27
C ALA A 7 1.57 -29.39 1.33
N PHE A 8 0.35 -29.89 1.08
CA PHE A 8 -0.64 -29.21 0.25
C PHE A 8 -1.08 -27.88 0.86
N SER A 9 -1.43 -27.85 2.15
CA SER A 9 -1.80 -26.62 2.84
C SER A 9 -0.69 -25.58 2.82
N ALA A 10 0.57 -25.98 3.07
CA ALA A 10 1.71 -25.07 3.00
C ALA A 10 1.89 -24.48 1.59
N PHE A 11 1.71 -25.30 0.54
CA PHE A 11 1.81 -24.87 -0.85
C PHE A 11 0.74 -23.83 -1.21
N LEU A 12 -0.50 -24.05 -0.79
CA LEU A 12 -1.61 -23.11 -1.02
C LEU A 12 -1.38 -21.77 -0.32
N VAL A 13 -0.86 -21.79 0.90
CA VAL A 13 -0.52 -20.55 1.64
C VAL A 13 0.59 -19.78 0.92
N ILE A 14 1.64 -20.46 0.44
CA ILE A 14 2.73 -19.82 -0.31
C ILE A 14 2.20 -19.17 -1.59
N LEU A 15 1.36 -19.87 -2.35
CA LEU A 15 0.73 -19.32 -3.57
C LEU A 15 -0.12 -18.09 -3.26
N PHE A 16 -0.86 -18.10 -2.16
CA PHE A 16 -1.67 -16.98 -1.74
C PHE A 16 -0.80 -15.75 -1.37
N VAL A 17 0.28 -15.94 -0.62
CA VAL A 17 1.24 -14.87 -0.26
C VAL A 17 1.87 -14.25 -1.52
N LEU A 18 2.27 -15.06 -2.48
CA LEU A 18 2.84 -14.58 -3.74
C LEU A 18 1.81 -13.77 -4.55
N ALA A 19 0.55 -14.20 -4.60
CA ALA A 19 -0.51 -13.49 -5.31
C ALA A 19 -0.86 -12.11 -4.71
N ILE A 20 -0.79 -11.95 -3.38
CA ILE A 20 -1.06 -10.66 -2.73
C ILE A 20 0.11 -9.68 -2.91
N SER A 21 1.32 -10.18 -3.13
CA SER A 21 2.53 -9.36 -3.26
C SER A 21 2.46 -8.43 -4.49
N ASP A 22 1.80 -8.84 -5.57
CA ASP A 22 1.58 -8.02 -6.77
C ASP A 22 0.53 -6.90 -6.56
N LEU A 23 -0.41 -7.08 -5.63
CA LEU A 23 -1.42 -6.05 -5.30
C LEU A 23 -0.85 -4.89 -4.48
N ALA A 24 0.38 -5.02 -3.99
CA ALA A 24 1.09 -4.00 -3.22
C ALA A 24 1.86 -2.98 -4.10
N SER A 25 1.68 -2.99 -5.42
CA SER A 25 2.03 -1.84 -6.26
C SER A 25 1.01 -0.73 -6.02
N VAL A 26 1.10 -0.12 -4.83
CA VAL A 26 0.41 1.12 -4.52
C VAL A 26 1.06 2.16 -5.41
N ARG A 27 0.53 2.36 -6.62
CA ARG A 27 0.67 3.63 -7.32
C ARG A 27 0.05 4.66 -6.38
N GLY A 28 0.87 5.20 -5.47
CA GLY A 28 0.45 6.23 -4.56
C GLY A 28 -0.17 7.32 -5.41
N GLU A 29 -1.45 7.58 -5.20
CA GLU A 29 -2.17 8.59 -5.97
C GLU A 29 -1.38 9.89 -5.80
N LEU A 30 -0.81 10.37 -6.91
CA LEU A 30 -0.06 11.61 -6.93
C LEU A 30 -1.04 12.74 -7.22
N CYS A 31 -1.10 13.69 -6.30
CA CYS A 31 -1.89 14.90 -6.42
C CYS A 31 -1.07 15.93 -7.18
N GLU A 32 -1.55 16.32 -8.36
CA GLU A 32 -0.99 17.40 -9.16
C GLU A 32 -1.36 18.76 -8.54
N LYS A 33 -0.38 19.67 -8.48
CA LYS A 33 -0.58 21.09 -8.15
C LYS A 33 0.34 21.94 -9.00
N ALA A 34 -0.12 23.11 -9.43
CA ALA A 34 0.80 24.10 -10.02
C ALA A 34 1.86 24.48 -8.99
N SER A 35 3.13 24.51 -9.42
CA SER A 35 4.24 24.93 -8.57
C SER A 35 4.01 26.36 -8.09
N LYS A 36 4.21 26.59 -6.80
CA LYS A 36 4.11 27.93 -6.19
C LYS A 36 5.42 28.71 -6.28
N THR A 37 6.52 28.00 -6.44
CA THR A 37 7.86 28.56 -6.44
C THR A 37 8.43 28.75 -7.85
N TRP A 38 7.91 28.02 -8.84
CA TRP A 38 8.28 28.19 -10.23
C TRP A 38 7.75 29.51 -10.78
N SER A 39 8.62 30.23 -11.48
CA SER A 39 8.29 31.47 -12.18
C SER A 39 8.72 31.39 -13.65
N GLY A 40 7.92 31.98 -14.53
CA GLY A 40 8.19 31.99 -15.97
C GLY A 40 7.81 30.70 -16.70
N ASN A 41 8.21 30.61 -17.97
CA ASN A 41 7.82 29.53 -18.86
C ASN A 41 8.59 28.24 -18.54
N CYS A 42 7.88 27.14 -18.31
CA CYS A 42 8.49 25.84 -18.02
C CYS A 42 8.99 25.16 -19.30
N GLY A 43 10.29 25.26 -19.58
CA GLY A 43 10.93 24.63 -20.75
C GLY A 43 11.74 23.36 -20.44
N ASN A 44 12.02 23.09 -19.16
CA ASN A 44 12.86 21.98 -18.74
C ASN A 44 12.20 21.23 -17.57
N THR A 45 11.65 20.05 -17.87
CA THR A 45 11.01 19.18 -16.88
C THR A 45 11.97 18.76 -15.76
N GLY A 46 13.26 18.54 -16.04
CA GLY A 46 14.24 18.19 -15.01
C GLY A 46 14.47 19.30 -13.99
N HIS A 47 14.52 20.57 -14.44
CA HIS A 47 14.59 21.71 -13.52
C HIS A 47 13.33 21.85 -12.67
N CYS A 48 12.16 21.71 -13.30
CA CYS A 48 10.88 21.71 -12.58
C CYS A 48 10.82 20.57 -11.55
N ASP A 49 11.23 19.35 -11.92
CA ASP A 49 11.29 18.20 -11.02
C ASP A 49 12.19 18.44 -9.81
N ASN A 50 13.40 18.93 -10.05
CA ASN A 50 14.36 19.24 -8.99
C ASN A 50 13.86 20.34 -8.04
N GLN A 51 13.24 21.40 -8.58
CA GLN A 51 12.67 22.48 -7.76
C GLN A 51 11.47 21.98 -6.94
N CYS A 52 10.54 21.25 -7.56
CA CYS A 52 9.40 20.65 -6.87
C CYS A 52 9.85 19.76 -5.69
N LYS A 53 10.87 18.92 -5.90
CA LYS A 53 11.45 18.07 -4.84
C LYS A 53 12.13 18.89 -3.75
N SER A 54 12.99 19.83 -4.14
CA SER A 54 13.88 20.54 -3.21
C SER A 54 13.16 21.63 -2.42
N TRP A 55 12.20 22.32 -3.03
CA TRP A 55 11.60 23.54 -2.47
C TRP A 55 10.16 23.33 -2.00
N GLU A 56 9.42 22.42 -2.64
CA GLU A 56 8.02 22.19 -2.30
C GLU A 56 7.80 20.85 -1.57
N GLY A 57 8.80 19.97 -1.51
CA GLY A 57 8.69 18.64 -0.90
C GLY A 57 7.80 17.70 -1.72
N ALA A 58 7.71 17.92 -3.03
CA ALA A 58 6.98 17.05 -3.94
C ALA A 58 7.74 15.74 -4.18
N ALA A 59 7.02 14.71 -4.61
CA ALA A 59 7.66 13.48 -5.07
C ALA A 59 8.33 13.66 -6.44
N HIS A 60 7.77 14.55 -7.27
CA HIS A 60 8.15 14.77 -8.66
C HIS A 60 7.58 16.10 -9.19
N GLY A 61 8.13 16.64 -10.27
CA GLY A 61 7.54 17.75 -11.05
C GLY A 61 7.69 17.60 -12.57
N ALA A 62 6.78 18.21 -13.34
CA ALA A 62 6.84 18.25 -14.80
C ALA A 62 6.33 19.55 -15.40
N CYS A 63 6.88 19.92 -16.56
CA CYS A 63 6.34 21.00 -17.38
C CYS A 63 5.12 20.51 -18.17
N HIS A 64 4.00 21.23 -18.06
CA HIS A 64 2.80 21.01 -18.87
C HIS A 64 2.35 22.28 -19.56
N VAL A 65 1.74 22.11 -20.73
CA VAL A 65 1.06 23.22 -21.42
C VAL A 65 -0.42 23.19 -21.08
N ARG A 66 -0.93 24.31 -20.58
CA ARG A 66 -2.36 24.55 -20.37
C ARG A 66 -2.70 25.91 -20.95
N GLN A 67 -3.68 25.95 -21.87
CA GLN A 67 -4.12 27.20 -22.53
C GLN A 67 -2.94 28.02 -23.11
N GLY A 68 -1.96 27.33 -23.72
CA GLY A 68 -0.79 27.96 -24.34
C GLY A 68 0.32 28.42 -23.38
N LYS A 69 0.18 28.21 -22.05
CA LYS A 69 1.22 28.55 -21.07
C LYS A 69 1.94 27.29 -20.62
N HIS A 70 3.27 27.31 -20.63
CA HIS A 70 4.06 26.22 -20.07
C HIS A 70 4.27 26.47 -18.57
N MET A 71 3.63 25.65 -17.75
CA MET A 71 3.65 25.76 -16.29
C MET A 71 4.35 24.54 -15.69
N CYS A 72 5.05 24.75 -14.59
CA CYS A 72 5.57 23.66 -13.78
C CYS A 72 4.47 23.15 -12.85
N PHE A 73 4.24 21.85 -12.84
CA PHE A 73 3.33 21.18 -11.92
C PHE A 73 4.12 20.22 -11.03
N CYS A 74 3.89 20.29 -9.73
CA CYS A 74 4.46 19.41 -8.73
C CYS A 74 3.44 18.33 -8.33
N TYR A 75 3.94 17.12 -8.14
CA TYR A 75 3.18 15.92 -7.82
C TYR A 75 3.50 15.47 -6.39
N PHE A 76 2.49 15.49 -5.54
CA PHE A 76 2.61 15.15 -4.12
C PHE A 76 1.94 13.84 -3.83
N LYS A 77 2.43 13.09 -2.84
CA LYS A 77 1.64 11.97 -2.30
C LYS A 77 0.34 12.53 -1.73
N CYS A 78 -0.81 12.10 -2.26
CA CYS A 78 -2.10 12.58 -1.79
C CYS A 78 -2.31 12.13 -0.33
N LYS A 79 -2.63 13.06 0.57
CA LYS A 79 -2.98 12.73 1.97
C LYS A 79 -4.12 11.71 2.08
N LYS A 80 -5.09 11.77 1.16
CA LYS A 80 -6.21 10.81 1.10
C LYS A 80 -5.74 9.41 0.71
N ALA A 81 -4.83 9.30 -0.24
CA ALA A 81 -4.27 8.02 -0.66
C ALA A 81 -3.35 7.41 0.41
N GLU A 82 -2.58 8.24 1.11
CA GLU A 82 -1.76 7.80 2.24
C GLU A 82 -2.63 7.29 3.40
N LYS A 83 -3.72 8.00 3.73
CA LYS A 83 -4.70 7.55 4.72
C LYS A 83 -5.38 6.25 4.28
N LEU A 84 -5.80 6.15 3.01
CA LEU A 84 -6.40 4.92 2.48
C LEU A 84 -5.44 3.73 2.59
N ALA A 85 -4.16 3.93 2.27
CA ALA A 85 -3.15 2.88 2.40
C ALA A 85 -2.95 2.45 3.85
N GLN A 86 -2.91 3.40 4.79
CA GLN A 86 -2.85 3.11 6.23
C GLN A 86 -4.08 2.37 6.73
N ASP A 87 -5.27 2.80 6.31
CA ASP A 87 -6.54 2.18 6.69
C ASP A 87 -6.62 0.73 6.15
N LYS A 88 -6.13 0.49 4.93
CA LYS A 88 -6.05 -0.86 4.33
C LYS A 88 -5.07 -1.76 5.08
N LEU A 89 -3.89 -1.25 5.44
CA LEU A 89 -2.91 -2.00 6.22
C LEU A 89 -3.44 -2.33 7.61
N LYS A 90 -4.09 -1.37 8.28
CA LYS A 90 -4.72 -1.60 9.59
C LYS A 90 -5.84 -2.62 9.52
N ALA A 91 -6.67 -2.58 8.47
CA ALA A 91 -7.72 -3.58 8.25
C ALA A 91 -7.14 -4.99 8.01
N GLY A 92 -6.04 -5.10 7.26
CA GLY A 92 -5.35 -6.37 7.03
C GLY A 92 -4.75 -6.97 8.31
N ASN A 93 -4.10 -6.14 9.12
CA ASN A 93 -3.56 -6.56 10.42
C ASN A 93 -4.66 -7.01 11.37
N LEU A 94 -5.76 -6.25 11.46
CA LEU A 94 -6.91 -6.61 12.29
C LEU A 94 -7.55 -7.94 11.84
N ALA A 95 -7.65 -8.18 10.53
CA ALA A 95 -8.17 -9.46 10.02
C ALA A 95 -7.25 -10.63 10.39
N THR A 96 -5.93 -10.42 10.38
CA THR A 96 -4.94 -11.43 10.77
C THR A 96 -5.00 -11.74 12.26
N GLU A 97 -5.13 -10.72 13.10
CA GLU A 97 -5.29 -10.89 14.56
C GLU A 97 -6.57 -11.66 14.91
N LYS A 98 -7.68 -11.35 14.22
CA LYS A 98 -8.95 -12.09 14.40
C LYS A 98 -8.83 -13.56 14.03
N LEU A 99 -8.19 -13.85 12.89
CA LEU A 99 -7.95 -15.22 12.46
C LEU A 99 -7.09 -16.00 13.47
N ASN A 100 -6.04 -15.36 13.99
CA ASN A 100 -5.17 -15.97 15.01
C ASN A 100 -5.93 -16.26 16.31
N ALA A 101 -6.78 -15.33 16.77
CA ALA A 101 -7.62 -15.53 17.95
C ALA A 101 -8.63 -16.69 17.77
N GLU A 102 -9.26 -16.82 16.60
CA GLU A 102 -10.17 -17.93 16.28
C GLU A 102 -9.44 -19.28 16.22
N ASN A 103 -8.23 -19.32 15.64
CA ASN A 103 -7.42 -20.53 15.64
C ASN A 103 -7.04 -20.95 17.07
N LEU A 104 -6.61 -20.01 17.92
CA LEU A 104 -6.26 -20.28 19.31
C LEU A 104 -7.45 -20.83 20.12
N ALA A 105 -8.64 -20.27 19.90
CA ALA A 105 -9.86 -20.74 20.55
C ALA A 105 -10.24 -22.17 20.10
N ARG A 106 -10.03 -22.50 18.82
CA ARG A 106 -10.24 -23.86 18.29
C ARG A 106 -9.26 -24.86 18.89
N ASP A 107 -7.98 -24.50 18.99
CA ASP A 107 -6.95 -25.36 19.55
C ASP A 107 -7.19 -25.61 21.04
N ALA A 108 -7.58 -24.58 21.80
CA ALA A 108 -7.98 -24.73 23.20
C ALA A 108 -9.16 -25.70 23.37
N LYS A 109 -10.16 -25.65 22.48
CA LYS A 109 -11.31 -26.57 22.51
C LYS A 109 -10.93 -28.01 22.16
N LYS A 110 -9.84 -28.23 21.43
CA LYS A 110 -9.32 -29.57 21.10
C LYS A 110 -8.53 -30.21 22.24
N VAL A 111 -7.99 -29.39 23.15
CA VAL A 111 -7.19 -29.84 24.30
C VAL A 111 -8.06 -30.23 25.50
N VAL A 112 -9.30 -29.72 25.59
CA VAL A 112 -10.26 -30.20 26.59
C VAL A 112 -10.75 -31.60 26.18
N PRO A 113 -10.40 -32.68 26.90
CA PRO A 113 -10.95 -33.99 26.61
C PRO A 113 -12.45 -33.96 26.91
N ASP A 114 -13.22 -34.67 26.10
CA ASP A 114 -14.63 -34.95 26.35
C ASP A 114 -14.73 -35.73 27.68
N VAL A 115 -15.00 -35.03 28.78
CA VAL A 115 -15.34 -35.68 30.04
C VAL A 115 -16.82 -36.03 29.92
N GLU A 116 -17.08 -37.19 29.32
CA GLU A 116 -18.38 -37.84 29.36
C GLU A 116 -18.68 -38.19 30.82
N HIS A 117 -19.74 -37.60 31.35
CA HIS A 117 -20.20 -37.84 32.72
C HIS A 117 -21.10 -39.09 32.73
N PRO A 118 -21.03 -39.93 33.79
CA PRO A 118 -21.72 -41.22 33.86
C PRO A 118 -23.25 -41.12 33.95
#